data_AF-A0A1F3PQ58-F1
#
_entry.id   AF-A0A1F3PQ58-F1
#
_cell.length_a   1.000
_cell.length_b   1.000
_cell.length_c   1.000
_cell.angle_alpha   90.00
_cell.angle_beta   90.00
_cell.angle_gamma   90.00
#
_symmetry.space_group_name_H-M   'P 1'
#
loop_
_entity.id
_entity.type
_entity.pdbx_description
1 polymer ?
#
loop_
_entity_poly.entity_id
_entity_poly.type
_entity_poly.pdbx_seq_one_letter_code
_entity_poly.pdbx_strand_id
1 'polypeptide(L)'
;MKKIFLTGLLFFFIAGATNLFACEFEFELVSEKKEIYKVGDEIIVHVKVTFTHRVCPLAIADTKFKTKGLKVVGTKDWEEVSSGVYVRKLKLEVTGTKDGKIQLIGSRTCDKEGGFGSLTLKCTPVE
;
A
#
# COMPACT_ATOMS: atom_id res chain seq x y z
N MET A 1 48.58 -32.83 -1.73
CA MET A 1 48.61 -31.52 -1.04
C MET A 1 48.75 -30.41 -2.07
N LYS A 2 48.09 -29.27 -1.84
CA LYS A 2 48.02 -28.07 -2.70
C LYS A 2 47.19 -28.20 -3.97
N LYS A 3 45.88 -28.39 -3.80
CA LYS A 3 44.90 -27.94 -4.79
C LYS A 3 43.83 -27.14 -4.04
N ILE A 4 43.44 -26.02 -4.63
CA ILE A 4 42.21 -25.26 -4.37
C ILE A 4 42.17 -24.54 -3.00
N PHE A 5 42.78 -23.36 -2.90
CA PHE A 5 42.56 -22.45 -1.77
C PHE A 5 42.41 -20.98 -2.18
N LEU A 6 42.01 -20.72 -3.44
CA LEU A 6 41.94 -19.35 -3.96
C LEU A 6 40.75 -19.10 -4.90
N THR A 7 39.59 -19.66 -4.57
CA THR A 7 38.35 -19.47 -5.35
C THR A 7 37.12 -19.39 -4.45
N GLY A 8 37.21 -18.58 -3.38
CA GLY A 8 36.13 -18.43 -2.40
C GLY A 8 35.88 -16.98 -1.98
N LEU A 9 36.27 -16.01 -2.80
CA LEU A 9 36.07 -14.58 -2.56
C LEU A 9 35.28 -13.92 -3.70
N LEU A 10 34.31 -14.65 -4.25
CA LEU A 10 33.40 -14.13 -5.25
C LEU A 10 31.99 -14.55 -4.82
N PHE A 11 31.06 -13.61 -4.87
CA PHE A 11 29.64 -13.73 -4.51
C PHE A 11 29.29 -13.62 -3.03
N PHE A 12 29.34 -12.39 -2.50
CA PHE A 12 28.29 -11.98 -1.55
C PHE A 12 28.01 -10.46 -1.65
N PHE A 13 27.85 -9.97 -2.88
CA PHE A 13 27.15 -8.71 -3.12
C PHE A 13 25.65 -9.03 -3.13
N ILE A 14 25.04 -9.16 -1.94
CA ILE A 14 23.59 -9.08 -1.83
C ILE A 14 23.26 -7.61 -2.09
N ALA A 15 22.92 -7.30 -3.34
CA ALA A 15 22.28 -6.05 -3.70
C ALA A 15 20.96 -5.98 -2.92
N GLY A 16 20.91 -5.12 -1.89
CA GLY A 16 19.65 -4.78 -1.23
C GLY A 16 18.73 -4.17 -2.28
N ALA A 17 17.59 -4.79 -2.52
CA ALA A 17 16.56 -4.24 -3.38
C ALA A 17 16.06 -2.94 -2.76
N THR A 18 16.63 -1.81 -3.20
CA THR A 18 16.12 -0.49 -2.88
C THR A 18 14.75 -0.35 -3.56
N ASN A 19 13.72 -0.02 -2.78
CA ASN A 19 12.41 0.35 -3.32
C ASN A 19 12.58 1.44 -4.39
N LEU A 20 12.32 1.10 -5.65
CA LEU A 20 12.47 2.01 -6.80
C LEU A 20 11.39 3.10 -6.83
N PHE A 21 10.31 2.94 -6.05
CA PHE A 21 9.20 3.87 -6.07
C PHE A 21 9.52 5.17 -5.31
N ALA A 22 9.14 6.29 -5.93
CA ALA A 22 9.18 7.62 -5.37
C ALA A 22 8.19 7.83 -4.20
N CYS A 23 7.13 7.04 -4.11
CA CYS A 23 6.22 7.05 -2.97
C CYS A 23 5.98 5.64 -2.46
N GLU A 24 6.09 5.47 -1.15
CA GLU A 24 5.73 4.23 -0.46
C GLU A 24 4.33 4.37 0.17
N PHE A 25 3.55 3.29 0.07
CA PHE A 25 2.19 3.22 0.60
C PHE A 25 2.12 2.13 1.68
N GLU A 26 1.68 2.51 2.87
CA GLU A 26 1.37 1.60 3.96
C GLU A 26 -0.12 1.66 4.27
N PHE A 27 -0.76 0.50 4.47
CA PHE A 27 -2.17 0.39 4.82
C PHE A 27 -2.31 -0.41 6.11
N GLU A 28 -2.94 0.20 7.10
CA GLU A 28 -3.19 -0.41 8.40
C GLU A 28 -4.70 -0.41 8.70
N LEU A 29 -5.20 -1.51 9.24
CA LEU A 29 -6.59 -1.57 9.71
C LEU A 29 -6.66 -0.97 11.10
N VAL A 30 -7.53 0.03 11.28
CA VAL A 30 -7.72 0.68 12.60
C VAL A 30 -8.43 -0.26 13.58
N SER A 31 -9.28 -1.15 13.06
CA SER A 31 -9.93 -2.21 13.84
C SER A 31 -9.22 -3.54 13.65
N GLU A 32 -9.50 -4.49 14.54
CA GLU A 32 -9.04 -5.87 14.37
C GLU A 32 -9.43 -6.44 12.99
N LYS A 33 -8.49 -7.12 12.37
CA LYS A 33 -8.67 -7.75 11.07
C LYS A 33 -9.59 -8.96 11.23
N LYS A 34 -10.77 -8.91 10.61
CA LYS A 34 -11.61 -10.11 10.43
C LYS A 34 -10.95 -11.08 9.45
N GLU A 35 -11.12 -12.37 9.69
CA GLU A 35 -10.68 -13.40 8.74
C GLU A 35 -11.47 -13.34 7.43
N ILE A 36 -12.79 -13.12 7.53
CA ILE A 36 -13.73 -12.96 6.42
C ILE A 36 -14.69 -11.81 6.73
N TYR A 37 -14.78 -10.84 5.83
CA TYR A 37 -15.74 -9.74 5.90
C TYR A 37 -17.05 -10.08 5.19
N LYS A 38 -18.15 -9.45 5.60
CA LYS A 38 -19.48 -9.58 4.98
C LYS A 38 -19.90 -8.29 4.29
N VAL A 39 -20.82 -8.38 3.34
CA VAL A 39 -21.42 -7.18 2.72
C VAL A 39 -22.05 -6.30 3.81
N GLY A 40 -21.82 -4.99 3.72
CA GLY A 40 -22.25 -4.01 4.72
C GLY A 40 -21.29 -3.85 5.91
N ASP A 41 -20.26 -4.69 6.04
CA ASP A 41 -19.21 -4.45 7.04
C ASP A 41 -18.48 -3.14 6.74
N GLU A 42 -18.18 -2.38 7.80
CA GLU A 42 -17.36 -1.18 7.72
C GLU A 42 -15.89 -1.49 8.05
N ILE A 43 -14.99 -0.95 7.26
CA ILE A 43 -13.54 -1.07 7.41
C ILE A 43 -12.95 0.34 7.48
N ILE A 44 -12.21 0.63 8.55
CA ILE A 44 -11.44 1.87 8.66
C ILE A 44 -9.98 1.55 8.38
N VAL A 45 -9.46 2.14 7.31
CA VAL A 45 -8.06 1.99 6.89
C VAL A 45 -7.30 3.27 7.17
N HIS A 46 -6.22 3.16 7.92
CA HIS A 46 -5.21 4.20 8.03
C HIS A 46 -4.24 4.04 6.86
N VAL A 47 -4.16 5.07 6.02
CA VAL A 47 -3.26 5.11 4.87
C VAL A 47 -2.13 6.05 5.21
N LYS A 48 -0.90 5.55 5.08
CA LYS A 48 0.32 6.35 5.19
C LYS A 48 1.03 6.36 3.86
N VAL A 49 1.44 7.55 3.43
CA VAL A 49 2.22 7.77 2.22
C VAL A 49 3.52 8.46 2.61
N THR A 50 4.63 7.81 2.30
CA THR A 50 5.98 8.33 2.55
C THR A 50 6.62 8.70 1.22
N PHE A 51 7.02 9.97 1.06
CA PHE A 51 7.77 10.40 -0.10
C PHE A 51 9.24 10.03 0.09
N THR A 52 9.74 9.12 -0.74
CA THR A 52 11.15 8.68 -0.72
C THR A 52 12.05 9.64 -1.50
N HIS A 53 11.45 10.54 -2.27
CA HIS A 53 12.12 11.61 -3.00
C HIS A 53 11.80 12.96 -2.34
N ARG A 54 12.80 13.85 -2.25
CA ARG A 54 12.69 15.12 -1.50
C ARG A 54 11.68 16.11 -2.06
N VAL A 55 11.36 16.03 -3.36
CA VAL A 55 10.49 17.00 -4.04
C VAL A 55 9.53 16.24 -4.94
N CYS A 56 8.32 16.00 -4.42
CA CYS A 56 7.19 15.48 -5.19
C CYS A 56 6.43 16.65 -5.82
N PRO A 57 6.34 16.74 -7.16
CA PRO A 57 5.62 17.84 -7.80
C PRO A 57 4.10 17.71 -7.66
N LEU A 58 3.60 16.56 -7.18
CA LEU A 58 2.18 16.30 -7.01
C LEU A 58 1.73 16.67 -5.61
N ALA A 59 0.57 17.32 -5.50
CA ALA A 59 -0.05 17.52 -4.20
C ALA A 59 -0.42 16.17 -3.59
N ILE A 60 -0.42 16.06 -2.25
CA ILE A 60 -0.86 14.82 -1.59
C ILE A 60 -2.33 14.49 -1.92
N ALA A 61 -3.14 15.52 -2.19
CA ALA A 61 -4.52 15.43 -2.63
C ALA A 61 -4.69 14.67 -3.97
N ASP A 62 -3.68 14.64 -4.83
CA ASP A 62 -3.72 13.95 -6.14
C ASP A 62 -3.56 12.42 -6.02
N THR A 63 -3.44 11.90 -4.80
CA THR A 63 -3.40 10.45 -4.54
C THR A 63 -4.72 9.80 -4.95
N LYS A 64 -4.64 8.79 -5.82
CA LYS A 64 -5.81 8.09 -6.33
C LYS A 64 -6.03 6.79 -5.57
N PHE A 65 -7.29 6.52 -5.21
CA PHE A 65 -7.71 5.25 -4.65
C PHE A 65 -8.62 4.52 -5.63
N LYS A 66 -8.31 3.25 -5.90
CA LYS A 66 -9.17 2.33 -6.63
C LYS A 66 -9.64 1.25 -5.68
N THR A 67 -10.89 0.83 -5.83
CA THR A 67 -11.48 -0.20 -4.98
C THR A 67 -12.04 -1.34 -5.83
N LYS A 68 -12.01 -2.55 -5.29
CA LYS A 68 -12.69 -3.73 -5.80
C LYS A 68 -13.49 -4.35 -4.65
N GLY A 69 -14.81 -4.44 -4.82
CA GLY A 69 -15.73 -4.93 -3.79
C GLY A 69 -15.77 -4.10 -2.50
N LEU A 70 -15.34 -2.83 -2.59
CA LEU A 70 -15.37 -1.84 -1.52
C LEU A 70 -15.93 -0.54 -2.07
N LYS A 71 -16.68 0.18 -1.24
CA LYS A 71 -17.16 1.54 -1.50
C LYS A 71 -16.54 2.49 -0.48
N VAL A 72 -15.99 3.61 -0.93
CA VAL A 72 -15.55 4.67 -0.01
C VAL A 72 -16.78 5.42 0.47
N VAL A 73 -17.04 5.37 1.79
CA VAL A 73 -18.20 6.03 2.42
C VAL A 73 -17.81 7.25 3.24
N GLY A 74 -16.52 7.44 3.52
CA GLY A 74 -16.01 8.64 4.17
C GLY A 74 -14.49 8.72 4.11
N THR A 75 -13.97 9.94 4.13
CA THR A 75 -12.53 10.20 4.15
C THR A 75 -12.23 11.37 5.08
N LYS A 76 -11.13 11.28 5.83
CA LYS A 76 -10.54 12.46 6.48
C LYS A 76 -9.55 13.15 5.54
N ASP A 77 -9.30 14.43 5.76
CA ASP A 77 -8.23 15.14 5.07
C ASP A 77 -6.86 14.52 5.36
N TRP A 78 -5.90 14.81 4.49
CA TRP A 78 -4.51 14.42 4.70
C TRP A 78 -3.91 15.26 5.82
N GLU A 79 -3.18 14.62 6.71
CA GLU A 79 -2.37 15.24 7.75
C GLU A 79 -0.90 14.93 7.49
N GLU A 80 -0.05 15.96 7.49
CA GLU A 80 1.41 15.78 7.42
C GLU A 80 1.93 15.59 8.84
N VAL A 81 2.35 14.37 9.18
CA VAL A 81 2.85 14.03 10.53
C VAL A 81 4.35 14.27 10.67
N SER A 82 5.06 14.28 9.55
CA SER A 82 6.45 14.71 9.44
C SER A 82 6.75 15.06 7.98
N SER A 83 7.88 15.71 7.74
CA SER A 83 8.28 16.15 6.40
C SER A 83 8.21 15.01 5.38
N GLY A 84 7.28 15.12 4.42
CA GLY A 84 7.09 14.11 3.37
C GLY A 84 6.36 12.83 3.81
N VAL A 85 5.79 12.79 5.02
CA VAL A 85 4.99 11.67 5.53
C VAL A 85 3.57 12.16 5.80
N TYR A 86 2.64 11.61 5.02
CA TYR A 86 1.24 11.99 5.07
C TYR A 86 0.38 10.82 5.50
N VAL A 87 -0.61 11.09 6.35
CA VAL A 87 -1.57 10.10 6.80
C VAL A 87 -3.00 10.55 6.56
N ARG A 88 -3.89 9.61 6.29
CA ARG A 88 -5.34 9.85 6.33
C ARG A 88 -6.09 8.58 6.72
N LYS A 89 -7.33 8.76 7.16
CA LYS A 89 -8.26 7.64 7.38
C LYS A 89 -9.30 7.56 6.26
N LEU A 90 -9.48 6.36 5.73
CA LEU A 90 -10.55 6.00 4.79
C LEU A 90 -11.55 5.10 5.51
N LYS A 91 -12.83 5.45 5.42
CA LYS A 91 -13.94 4.59 5.83
C LYS A 91 -14.51 3.92 4.58
N LEU A 92 -14.46 2.60 4.57
CA LEU A 92 -14.88 1.75 3.46
C LEU A 92 -16.04 0.86 3.90
N GLU A 93 -16.99 0.64 3.01
CA GLU A 93 -18.07 -0.33 3.16
C GLU A 93 -17.83 -1.50 2.21
N VAL A 94 -17.97 -2.73 2.71
CA VAL A 94 -17.80 -3.94 1.91
C VAL A 94 -19.02 -4.15 1.02
N THR A 95 -18.81 -4.18 -0.29
CA THR A 95 -19.86 -4.47 -1.29
C THR A 95 -19.78 -5.90 -1.81
N GLY A 96 -18.70 -6.62 -1.50
CA GLY A 96 -18.48 -8.01 -1.93
C GLY A 96 -17.94 -8.15 -3.35
N THR A 97 -17.43 -9.34 -3.66
CA THR A 97 -17.00 -9.74 -5.01
C THR A 97 -17.32 -11.21 -5.26
N LYS A 98 -17.41 -11.62 -6.54
CA LYS A 98 -17.63 -13.03 -6.89
C LYS A 98 -16.48 -13.97 -6.51
N ASP A 99 -15.26 -13.43 -6.45
CA ASP A 99 -14.04 -14.18 -6.12
C ASP A 99 -13.68 -14.14 -4.62
N GLY A 100 -14.52 -13.52 -3.78
CA GLY A 100 -14.29 -13.39 -2.34
C GLY A 100 -13.08 -12.54 -1.96
N LYS A 101 -12.52 -11.76 -2.90
CA LYS A 101 -11.36 -10.89 -2.68
C LYS A 101 -11.73 -9.42 -2.86
N ILE A 102 -11.67 -8.68 -1.77
CA ILE A 102 -11.83 -7.22 -1.75
C ILE A 102 -10.46 -6.55 -1.74
N GLN A 103 -10.35 -5.41 -2.42
CA GLN A 103 -9.06 -4.73 -2.58
C GLN A 103 -9.21 -3.22 -2.53
N LEU A 104 -8.30 -2.58 -1.78
CA LEU A 104 -8.02 -1.16 -1.83
C LEU A 104 -6.65 -0.97 -2.48
N ILE A 105 -6.56 -0.09 -3.46
CA ILE A 105 -5.34 0.25 -4.17
C ILE A 105 -5.11 1.75 -4.05
N GLY A 106 -3.95 2.15 -3.53
CA GLY A 106 -3.48 3.53 -3.56
C GLY A 106 -2.42 3.69 -4.66
N SER A 107 -2.49 4.80 -5.40
CA SER A 107 -1.51 5.09 -6.45
C SER A 107 -1.24 6.58 -6.58
N ARG A 108 0.00 6.92 -6.90
CA ARG A 108 0.47 8.23 -7.33
C ARG A 108 1.30 8.02 -8.59
N THR A 109 1.13 8.88 -9.59
CA THR A 109 1.85 8.81 -10.85
C THR A 109 2.52 10.14 -11.11
N CYS A 110 3.83 10.23 -10.88
CA CYS A 110 4.65 11.39 -11.20
C CYS A 110 5.75 11.03 -12.21
N ASP A 111 6.50 12.04 -12.63
CA ASP A 111 7.70 11.95 -13.47
C ASP A 111 8.82 11.05 -12.89
N LYS A 112 8.78 10.79 -11.57
CA LYS A 112 9.74 9.95 -10.84
C LYS A 112 9.19 8.56 -10.53
N GLU A 113 8.46 7.94 -11.47
CA GLU A 113 7.82 6.61 -11.35
C GLU A 113 6.65 6.53 -10.33
N GLY A 114 6.52 7.50 -9.43
CA GLY A 114 5.40 7.58 -8.48
C GLY A 114 5.43 6.47 -7.44
N GLY A 115 4.27 5.94 -7.10
CA GLY A 115 4.16 4.88 -6.11
C GLY A 115 2.83 4.15 -6.16
N PHE A 116 2.84 2.91 -5.69
CA PHE A 116 1.68 2.05 -5.64
C PHE A 116 1.71 1.23 -4.37
N GLY A 117 0.54 0.99 -3.78
CA GLY A 117 0.36 -0.04 -2.78
C GLY A 117 -1.06 -0.58 -2.79
N SER A 118 -1.25 -1.76 -2.21
CA SER A 118 -2.58 -2.37 -2.11
C SER A 118 -2.78 -3.13 -0.81
N LEU A 119 -4.01 -3.09 -0.33
CA LEU A 119 -4.52 -3.90 0.76
C LEU A 119 -5.56 -4.87 0.19
N THR A 120 -5.31 -6.18 0.34
CA THR A 120 -6.25 -7.23 -0.08
C THR A 120 -6.78 -7.97 1.13
N LEU A 121 -8.10 -8.12 1.22
CA LEU A 121 -8.79 -8.84 2.29
C LEU A 121 -9.78 -9.85 1.69
N LYS A 122 -10.25 -10.79 2.51
CA LYS A 122 -11.25 -11.80 2.11
C LYS A 122 -12.65 -11.34 2.50
N CYS A 123 -13.63 -11.62 1.66
CA CYS A 123 -15.04 -11.45 1.97
C CYS A 123 -15.84 -12.69 1.58
N THR A 124 -17.06 -12.80 2.10
CA THR A 124 -18.03 -13.79 1.61
C THR A 124 -18.33 -13.48 0.13
N PRO A 125 -18.14 -14.45 -0.79
CA PRO A 125 -18.47 -14.26 -2.19
C PRO A 125 -19.94 -13.89 -2.40
N VAL A 126 -20.20 -13.02 -3.37
CA VAL A 126 -21.55 -12.65 -3.81
C VAL A 126 -21.79 -13.16 -5.23
N GLU A 127 -23.04 -13.51 -5.57
CA GLU A 127 -23.40 -14.08 -6.87
C GLU A 127 -23.34 -13.10 -8.05
#